data_AF-A0A943MPJ2-F1
#
_entry.id   AF-A0A943MPJ2-F1
#
_cell.length_a   1.000
_cell.length_b   1.000
_cell.length_c   1.000
_cell.angle_alpha   90.00
_cell.angle_beta   90.00
_cell.angle_gamma   90.00
#
_symmetry.space_group_name_H-M   'P 1'
#
loop_
_entity.id
_entity.type
_entity.pdbx_description
1 polymer ?
#
loop_
_entity_poly.entity_id
_entity_poly.type
_entity_poly.pdbx_seq_one_letter_code
_entity_poly.pdbx_strand_id
1 'polypeptide(L)'
;TRHDTFSYVAIPWQEDFHAFVADARTRTQAAKNGDACIEDEPGRDDLLYVTSIPWVSFTSLTHPIQMNPVDSIPRISWGKYFPQGDRTLLPLSVQGHHALLDGLHVGQYFAWVQEWLDTPEKWAK
;
A
#
# COMPACT_ATOMS: atom_id res chain seq x y z
N THR A 1 -16.26 -6.25 -0.95
CA THR A 1 -16.68 -5.09 -0.12
C THR A 1 -18.19 -5.04 -0.10
N ARG A 2 -18.81 -4.29 0.82
CA ARG A 2 -20.26 -4.11 0.80
C ARG A 2 -20.60 -3.26 -0.43
N HIS A 3 -21.55 -3.69 -1.25
CA HIS A 3 -22.00 -2.96 -2.45
C HIS A 3 -20.92 -2.71 -3.54
N ASP A 4 -19.88 -3.54 -3.62
CA ASP A 4 -18.81 -3.43 -4.63
C ASP A 4 -18.06 -2.07 -4.65
N THR A 5 -18.01 -1.38 -3.50
CA THR A 5 -17.28 -0.10 -3.33
C THR A 5 -15.91 -0.27 -2.68
N PHE A 6 -15.14 0.80 -2.57
CA PHE A 6 -13.91 0.86 -1.77
C PHE A 6 -13.96 2.04 -0.79
N SER A 7 -13.03 2.08 0.16
CA SER A 7 -12.89 3.17 1.12
C SER A 7 -11.43 3.39 1.48
N TYR A 8 -11.09 4.62 1.79
CA TYR A 8 -9.83 5.00 2.42
C TYR A 8 -9.92 4.78 3.93
N VAL A 9 -8.83 4.27 4.49
CA VAL A 9 -8.69 4.03 5.92
C VAL A 9 -7.31 4.53 6.31
N ALA A 10 -7.24 5.68 6.99
CA ALA A 10 -6.01 6.19 7.55
C ALA A 10 -5.62 5.35 8.78
N ILE A 11 -4.43 4.78 8.74
CA ILE A 11 -3.87 3.97 9.83
C ILE A 11 -2.58 4.66 10.28
N PRO A 12 -2.53 5.21 11.50
CA PRO A 12 -1.29 5.76 12.06
C PRO A 12 -0.19 4.70 12.06
N TRP A 13 1.01 5.09 11.64
CA TRP A 13 2.17 4.23 11.76
C TRP A 13 2.50 3.99 13.25
N GLN A 14 2.90 2.76 13.55
CA GLN A 14 3.32 2.34 14.88
C GLN A 14 4.55 1.44 14.72
N GLU A 15 5.50 1.55 15.65
CA GLU A 15 6.73 0.76 15.64
C GLU A 15 6.46 -0.72 15.98
N ASP A 16 5.50 -0.99 16.88
CA ASP A 16 5.07 -2.35 17.24
C ASP A 16 4.14 -2.93 16.17
N PHE A 17 4.54 -4.08 15.59
CA PHE A 17 3.80 -4.67 14.47
C PHE A 17 2.41 -5.13 14.89
N HIS A 18 2.29 -5.72 16.08
CA HIS A 18 1.03 -6.27 16.57
C HIS A 18 0.01 -5.17 16.89
N ALA A 19 0.45 -4.06 17.47
CA ALA A 19 -0.35 -2.87 17.73
C ALA A 19 -0.80 -2.22 16.42
N PHE A 20 0.09 -2.09 15.44
CA PHE A 20 -0.25 -1.62 14.10
C PHE A 20 -1.33 -2.49 13.45
N VAL A 21 -1.16 -3.82 13.45
CA VAL A 21 -2.12 -4.76 12.85
C VAL A 21 -3.46 -4.75 13.58
N ALA A 22 -3.47 -4.66 14.91
CA ALA A 22 -4.70 -4.60 15.69
C ALA A 22 -5.50 -3.33 15.40
N ASP A 23 -4.84 -2.17 15.31
CA ASP A 23 -5.47 -0.90 14.96
C ASP A 23 -5.98 -0.91 13.51
N ALA A 24 -5.13 -1.35 12.57
CA ALA A 24 -5.51 -1.52 11.16
C ALA A 24 -6.76 -2.38 10.99
N ARG A 25 -6.84 -3.52 11.70
CA ARG A 25 -8.01 -4.42 11.67
C ARG A 25 -9.25 -3.72 12.22
N THR A 26 -9.12 -3.04 13.36
CA THR A 26 -10.23 -2.34 14.01
C THR A 26 -10.81 -1.26 13.10
N ARG A 27 -9.96 -0.37 12.56
CA ARG A 27 -10.37 0.72 11.66
C ARG A 27 -10.96 0.20 10.34
N THR A 28 -10.33 -0.81 9.74
CA THR A 28 -10.85 -1.44 8.51
C THR A 28 -12.22 -2.08 8.74
N GLN A 29 -12.46 -2.68 9.91
CA GLN A 29 -13.75 -3.26 10.24
C GLN A 29 -14.83 -2.19 10.45
N ALA A 30 -14.49 -1.07 11.08
CA ALA A 30 -15.40 0.07 11.24
C ALA A 30 -15.81 0.65 9.86
N ALA A 31 -14.84 0.88 8.98
CA ALA A 31 -15.09 1.36 7.61
C ALA A 31 -16.02 0.42 6.81
N LYS A 32 -15.88 -0.90 6.98
CA LYS A 32 -16.79 -1.88 6.36
C LYS A 32 -18.23 -1.81 6.87
N ASN A 33 -18.44 -1.34 8.10
CA ASN A 33 -19.73 -1.36 8.78
C ASN A 33 -20.56 -0.07 8.62
N GLY A 34 -19.98 1.01 8.09
CA GLY A 34 -20.72 2.24 7.86
C GLY A 34 -19.87 3.50 7.69
N ASP A 35 -18.61 3.47 8.13
CA ASP A 35 -17.72 4.65 8.12
C ASP A 35 -16.90 4.74 6.82
N ALA A 36 -17.52 4.43 5.68
CA ALA A 36 -16.86 4.48 4.38
C ALA A 36 -16.53 5.93 4.00
N CYS A 37 -15.25 6.26 3.91
CA CYS A 37 -14.74 7.54 3.44
C CYS A 37 -13.92 7.36 2.16
N ILE A 38 -14.02 8.31 1.23
CA ILE A 38 -13.16 8.38 0.01
C ILE A 38 -12.43 9.72 -0.07
N GLU A 39 -12.56 10.54 0.96
CA GLU A 39 -11.91 11.83 1.07
C GLU A 39 -10.63 11.67 1.89
N ASP A 40 -9.58 12.35 1.44
CA ASP A 40 -8.38 12.52 2.21
C ASP A 40 -8.62 13.48 3.38
N GLU A 41 -7.87 13.31 4.47
CA GLU A 41 -7.83 14.31 5.53
C GLU A 41 -7.23 15.62 4.96
N PRO A 42 -7.98 16.75 4.98
CA PRO A 42 -7.52 17.98 4.35
C PRO A 42 -6.19 18.46 4.92
N GLY A 43 -5.20 18.68 4.04
CA GLY A 43 -3.90 19.26 4.39
C GLY A 43 -2.84 18.27 4.86
N ARG A 44 -3.10 16.94 4.83
CA ARG A 44 -2.10 15.91 5.10
C ARG A 44 -1.26 15.60 3.84
N ASP A 45 0.06 15.63 3.96
CA ASP A 45 1.03 15.23 2.93
C ASP A 45 2.04 14.17 3.42
N ASP A 46 1.92 13.75 4.68
CA ASP A 46 2.69 12.73 5.39
C ASP A 46 2.07 11.32 5.25
N LEU A 47 1.46 11.05 4.10
CA LEU A 47 0.74 9.81 3.83
C LEU A 47 1.54 8.88 2.91
N LEU A 48 1.15 7.60 2.93
CA LEU A 48 1.47 6.64 1.88
C LEU A 48 0.14 6.05 1.40
N TYR A 49 -0.14 6.14 0.10
CA TYR A 49 -1.32 5.49 -0.46
C TYR A 49 -1.02 4.05 -0.79
N VAL A 50 -1.75 3.15 -0.16
CA VAL A 50 -1.55 1.72 -0.28
C VAL A 50 -2.85 1.05 -0.70
N THR A 51 -2.82 0.29 -1.79
CA THR A 51 -4.00 -0.44 -2.28
C THR A 51 -3.68 -1.88 -2.68
N SER A 52 -4.70 -2.73 -2.63
CA SER A 52 -4.62 -4.12 -3.05
C SER A 52 -5.61 -4.39 -4.17
N ILE A 53 -5.17 -5.08 -5.21
CA ILE A 53 -6.01 -5.57 -6.31
C ILE A 53 -5.94 -7.10 -6.30
N PRO A 54 -6.56 -7.76 -5.30
CA PRO A 54 -6.37 -9.19 -5.04
C PRO A 54 -6.96 -10.10 -6.11
N TRP A 55 -7.67 -9.54 -7.11
CA TRP A 55 -8.28 -10.28 -8.21
C TRP A 55 -7.37 -10.42 -9.43
N VAL A 56 -6.36 -9.54 -9.59
CA VAL A 56 -5.59 -9.40 -10.82
C VAL A 56 -4.11 -9.59 -10.56
N SER A 57 -3.47 -10.52 -11.27
CA SER A 57 -2.00 -10.65 -11.31
C SER A 57 -1.43 -9.74 -12.39
N PHE A 58 -1.34 -8.43 -12.10
CA PHE A 58 -0.92 -7.44 -13.10
C PHE A 58 0.58 -7.55 -13.43
N THR A 59 0.95 -7.07 -14.61
CA THR A 59 2.35 -6.84 -15.01
C THR A 59 2.74 -5.37 -14.96
N SER A 60 1.76 -4.46 -14.99
CA SER A 60 1.93 -3.02 -14.82
C SER A 60 0.67 -2.41 -14.21
N LEU A 61 0.86 -1.36 -13.40
CA LEU A 61 -0.21 -0.55 -12.83
C LEU A 61 0.27 0.90 -12.70
N THR A 62 -0.55 1.85 -13.14
CA THR A 62 -0.29 3.28 -13.00
C THR A 62 -1.55 3.96 -12.47
N HIS A 63 -1.37 4.82 -11.48
CA HIS A 63 -2.41 5.67 -10.89
C HIS A 63 -2.47 7.00 -11.62
N PRO A 64 -3.67 7.54 -11.89
CA PRO A 64 -3.79 8.95 -12.23
C PRO A 64 -3.34 9.81 -11.05
N ILE A 65 -2.57 10.86 -11.33
CA ILE A 65 -2.08 11.82 -10.32
C ILE A 65 -2.60 13.20 -10.67
N GLN A 66 -3.11 13.92 -9.66
CA GLN A 66 -3.48 15.32 -9.78
C GLN A 66 -2.21 16.17 -9.91
N MET A 67 -2.10 16.94 -10.99
CA MET A 67 -0.95 17.82 -11.22
C MET A 67 -1.22 19.27 -10.80
N ASN A 68 -2.45 19.59 -10.40
CA ASN A 68 -2.82 20.91 -9.87
C ASN A 68 -3.92 20.80 -8.78
N PRO A 69 -3.59 20.99 -7.49
CA PRO A 69 -2.22 21.12 -6.96
C PRO A 69 -1.40 19.85 -7.24
N VAL A 70 -0.07 19.97 -7.29
CA VAL A 70 0.81 18.83 -7.54
C VAL A 70 0.73 17.86 -6.36
N ASP A 71 0.38 16.62 -6.66
CA ASP A 71 0.42 15.51 -5.71
C ASP A 71 1.74 14.74 -5.85
N SER A 72 2.44 14.60 -4.73
CA SER A 72 3.71 13.88 -4.63
C SER A 72 3.67 12.69 -3.67
N ILE A 73 2.49 12.31 -3.18
CA ILE A 73 2.30 11.23 -2.21
C ILE A 73 2.60 9.89 -2.90
N PRO A 74 3.57 9.09 -2.40
CA PRO A 74 3.89 7.79 -2.98
C PRO A 74 2.69 6.84 -2.95
N ARG A 75 2.55 6.06 -4.04
CA ARG A 75 1.49 5.07 -4.21
C ARG A 75 2.10 3.69 -4.37
N ILE A 76 1.68 2.78 -3.50
CA ILE A 76 2.12 1.38 -3.47
C ILE A 76 0.91 0.51 -3.77
N SER A 77 1.09 -0.50 -4.62
CA SER A 77 0.01 -1.41 -4.98
C SER A 77 0.50 -2.83 -5.16
N TRP A 78 -0.24 -3.81 -4.64
CA TRP A 78 0.03 -5.21 -4.93
C TRP A 78 -1.18 -5.93 -5.54
N GLY A 79 -0.86 -6.92 -6.35
CA GLY A 79 -1.85 -7.73 -7.08
C GLY A 79 -2.11 -9.08 -6.43
N LYS A 80 -2.85 -9.91 -7.15
CA LYS A 80 -3.00 -11.33 -6.84
C LYS A 80 -1.67 -12.06 -7.02
N TYR A 81 -1.17 -12.69 -5.97
CA TYR A 81 -0.01 -13.57 -6.07
C TYR A 81 -0.32 -14.83 -6.90
N PHE A 82 0.72 -15.43 -7.48
CA PHE A 82 0.58 -16.64 -8.31
C PHE A 82 1.84 -17.52 -8.22
N PRO A 83 1.69 -18.86 -8.36
CA PRO A 83 2.83 -19.76 -8.41
C PRO A 83 3.56 -19.68 -9.75
N GLN A 84 4.89 -19.76 -9.71
CA GLN A 84 5.76 -19.86 -10.88
C GLN A 84 6.97 -20.76 -10.55
N GLY A 85 6.88 -22.03 -10.97
CA GLY A 85 7.84 -23.06 -10.56
C GLY A 85 7.81 -23.24 -9.05
N ASP A 86 8.98 -23.24 -8.42
CA ASP A 86 9.14 -23.40 -6.96
C ASP A 86 8.93 -22.10 -6.17
N ARG A 87 8.43 -21.02 -6.81
CA ARG A 87 8.25 -19.70 -6.21
C ARG A 87 6.81 -19.26 -6.27
N THR A 88 6.41 -18.45 -5.28
CA THR A 88 5.18 -17.64 -5.34
C THR A 88 5.57 -16.20 -5.63
N LEU A 89 5.08 -15.65 -6.73
CA LEU A 89 5.36 -14.27 -7.13
C LEU A 89 4.21 -13.35 -6.73
N LEU A 90 4.56 -12.13 -6.34
CA LEU A 90 3.63 -11.07 -5.98
C LEU A 90 3.85 -9.87 -6.91
N PRO A 91 2.85 -9.49 -7.73
CA PRO A 91 2.90 -8.21 -8.44
C PRO A 91 2.95 -7.06 -7.43
N LEU A 92 3.94 -6.17 -7.58
CA LEU A 92 4.15 -5.00 -6.73
C LEU A 92 4.52 -3.81 -7.61
N SER A 93 3.81 -2.69 -7.43
CA SER A 93 4.06 -1.42 -8.12
C SER A 93 4.32 -0.32 -7.11
N VAL A 94 5.27 0.55 -7.42
CA VAL A 94 5.55 1.79 -6.71
C VAL A 94 5.53 2.93 -7.72
N GLN A 95 4.72 3.93 -7.44
CA GLN A 95 4.65 5.17 -8.20
C GLN A 95 4.97 6.34 -7.29
N GLY A 96 5.86 7.20 -7.74
CA GLY A 96 6.38 8.30 -6.95
C GLY A 96 6.77 9.50 -7.82
N HIS A 97 6.88 10.67 -7.21
CA HIS A 97 7.19 11.92 -7.90
C HIS A 97 8.71 12.11 -8.00
N HIS A 98 9.24 12.27 -9.22
CA HIS A 98 10.69 12.24 -9.45
C HIS A 98 11.47 13.40 -8.79
N ALA A 99 10.79 14.49 -8.44
CA ALA A 99 11.39 15.57 -7.64
C ALA A 99 11.75 15.14 -6.20
N LEU A 100 11.19 14.04 -5.68
CA LEU A 100 11.41 13.54 -4.31
C LEU A 100 12.18 12.22 -4.26
N LEU A 101 12.12 11.42 -5.32
CA LEU A 101 12.73 10.11 -5.41
C LEU A 101 13.27 9.84 -6.81
N ASP A 102 14.26 8.96 -6.90
CA ASP A 102 14.86 8.50 -8.15
C ASP A 102 14.93 6.97 -8.18
N GLY A 103 15.57 6.42 -9.21
CA GLY A 103 15.71 4.97 -9.38
C GLY A 103 16.48 4.27 -8.25
N LEU A 104 17.37 4.95 -7.54
CA LEU A 104 18.11 4.36 -6.41
C LEU A 104 17.15 4.07 -5.25
N HIS A 105 16.33 5.04 -4.88
CA HIS A 105 15.36 4.92 -3.79
C HIS A 105 14.35 3.80 -4.08
N VAL A 106 13.84 3.74 -5.31
CA VAL A 106 12.90 2.69 -5.74
C VAL A 106 13.58 1.31 -5.72
N GLY A 107 14.83 1.21 -6.20
CA GLY A 107 15.59 -0.03 -6.16
C GLY A 107 15.83 -0.55 -4.74
N GLN A 108 16.18 0.35 -3.80
CA GLN A 108 16.35 0.02 -2.39
C GLN A 108 15.04 -0.47 -1.75
N TYR A 109 13.93 0.20 -2.04
CA TYR A 109 12.60 -0.23 -1.58
C TYR A 109 12.30 -1.68 -1.99
N PHE A 110 12.50 -2.05 -3.25
CA PHE A 110 12.24 -3.42 -3.72
C PHE A 110 13.17 -4.43 -3.04
N ALA A 111 14.44 -4.08 -2.81
CA ALA A 111 15.37 -4.94 -2.08
C ALA A 111 14.94 -5.17 -0.63
N TRP A 112 14.52 -4.13 0.08
CA TRP A 112 14.02 -4.25 1.46
C TRP A 112 12.75 -5.08 1.54
N VAL A 113 11.77 -4.83 0.66
CA VAL A 113 10.54 -5.63 0.64
C VAL A 113 10.84 -7.10 0.41
N GLN A 114 11.76 -7.43 -0.51
CA GLN A 114 12.18 -8.82 -0.74
C GLN A 114 12.81 -9.43 0.51
N GLU A 115 13.76 -8.73 1.16
CA GLU A 115 14.39 -9.21 2.39
C GLU A 115 13.37 -9.44 3.52
N TRP A 116 12.40 -8.53 3.66
CA TRP A 116 11.33 -8.64 4.65
C TRP A 116 10.42 -9.85 4.40
N LEU A 117 10.10 -10.13 3.14
CA LEU A 117 9.29 -11.29 2.76
C LEU A 117 10.06 -12.61 2.85
N ASP A 118 11.37 -12.59 2.68
CA ASP A 118 12.25 -13.76 2.85
C ASP A 118 12.47 -14.11 4.33
N THR A 119 12.35 -13.13 5.23
CA THR A 119 12.61 -13.29 6.68
C THR A 119 11.56 -12.59 7.57
N PRO A 120 10.26 -12.88 7.40
CA PRO A 120 9.17 -12.12 8.04
C PRO A 120 9.22 -12.14 9.57
N GLU A 121 9.73 -13.22 10.17
CA GLU A 121 9.88 -13.39 11.63
C GLU A 121 10.84 -12.37 12.27
N LYS A 122 11.73 -11.75 11.49
CA LYS A 122 12.60 -10.68 12.00
C LYS A 122 11.85 -9.37 12.20
N TRP A 123 10.82 -9.14 11.40
CA TRP A 123 10.14 -7.84 11.24
C TRP A 123 8.75 -7.83 11.88
N ALA A 124 8.07 -8.97 11.95
CA ALA A 124 6.76 -9.12 12.59
C ALA A 124 6.91 -9.36 14.10
N LYS A 125 7.51 -8.40 14.82
CA LYS A 125 7.70 -8.43 16.28
C LYS A 125 6.73 -7.53 17.02
#